data_AF-A0A7N8YJY3-F1
#
_entry.id   AF-A0A7N8YJY3-F1
#
_cell.length_a   1.000
_cell.length_b   1.000
_cell.length_c   1.000
_cell.angle_alpha   90.00
_cell.angle_beta   90.00
_cell.angle_gamma   90.00
#
_symmetry.space_group_name_H-M   'P 1'
#
loop_
_entity.id
_entity.type
_entity.pdbx_description
1 polymer ?
#
loop_
_entity_poly.entity_id
_entity_poly.type
_entity_poly.pdbx_seq_one_letter_code
_entity_poly.pdbx_strand_id
1 'polypeptide(L)'
;MPRVVPDQRSKFENEEFFRKLSRECEIKYTGFRDRPHEERQARFQNACRDGRSEVAFVATGTNLSLQFFPANLHGDQRQQPRGQHTERKKGFYESKC
;
A
#
# COMPACT_ATOMS: atom_id res chain seq x y z
N MET A 1 7.71 24.57 9.67
CA MET A 1 8.74 23.78 8.96
C MET A 1 8.11 23.25 7.66
N PRO A 2 8.71 23.49 6.48
CA PRO A 2 8.16 23.04 5.21
C PRO A 2 8.15 21.51 5.13
N ARG A 3 7.04 20.94 4.65
CA ARG A 3 6.88 19.47 4.50
C ARG A 3 7.58 18.93 3.25
N VAL A 4 7.96 19.81 2.33
CA VAL A 4 8.53 19.47 1.03
C VAL A 4 9.92 20.09 0.93
N VAL A 5 10.90 19.27 0.58
CA VAL A 5 12.25 19.74 0.28
C VAL A 5 12.29 20.36 -1.13
N PRO A 6 13.13 21.38 -1.38
CA PRO A 6 13.18 22.06 -2.67
C PRO A 6 13.47 21.14 -3.87
N ASP A 7 14.40 20.20 -3.72
CA ASP A 7 14.73 19.20 -4.75
C ASP A 7 14.28 17.80 -4.32
N GLN A 8 12.99 17.54 -4.54
CA GLN A 8 12.36 16.25 -4.20
C GLN A 8 12.97 15.09 -4.98
N ARG A 9 13.34 15.32 -6.25
CA ARG A 9 13.91 14.29 -7.12
C ARG A 9 15.26 13.85 -6.58
N SER A 10 16.16 14.80 -6.31
CA SER A 10 17.47 14.48 -5.74
C SER A 10 17.37 13.78 -4.39
N LYS A 11 16.45 14.21 -3.52
CA LYS A 11 16.21 13.54 -2.23
C LYS A 11 15.77 12.09 -2.42
N PHE A 12 14.82 11.83 -3.33
CA PHE A 12 14.35 10.48 -3.65
C PHE A 12 15.45 9.60 -4.27
N GLU A 13 16.24 10.14 -5.18
CA GLU A 13 17.26 9.40 -5.92
C GLU A 13 18.53 9.11 -5.10
N ASN A 14 18.91 10.01 -4.19
CA ASN A 14 20.20 9.94 -3.50
C ASN A 14 20.12 9.41 -2.07
N GLU A 15 18.99 9.57 -1.38
CA GLU A 15 18.85 9.11 0.00
C GLU A 15 18.76 7.59 0.08
N GLU A 16 19.62 6.97 0.89
CA GLU A 16 19.74 5.51 0.98
C GLU A 16 18.41 4.84 1.34
N PHE A 17 17.61 5.46 2.20
CA PHE A 17 16.28 4.97 2.58
C PHE A 17 15.35 4.85 1.37
N PHE A 18 15.21 5.90 0.56
CA PHE A 18 14.36 5.89 -0.63
C PHE A 18 14.92 4.95 -1.70
N ARG A 19 16.24 4.90 -1.88
CA ARG A 19 16.90 3.96 -2.81
C ARG A 19 16.68 2.49 -2.44
N LYS A 20 16.59 2.16 -1.15
CA LYS A 20 16.27 0.80 -0.70
C LYS A 20 14.81 0.46 -0.93
N LEU A 21 13.90 1.41 -0.67
CA LEU A 21 12.45 1.23 -0.85
C LEU A 21 12.00 1.26 -2.32
N SER A 22 12.72 1.93 -3.21
CA SER A 22 12.36 2.05 -4.63
C SER A 22 12.64 0.80 -5.45
N ARG A 23 13.41 -0.16 -4.90
CA ARG A 23 13.70 -1.43 -5.55
C ARG A 23 12.55 -2.41 -5.35
N GLU A 24 12.30 -3.25 -6.36
CA GLU A 24 11.39 -4.39 -6.21
C GLU A 24 11.86 -5.28 -5.06
N CYS A 25 10.96 -5.54 -4.11
CA CYS A 25 11.23 -6.39 -2.97
C CYS A 25 9.96 -7.09 -2.48
N GLU A 26 10.13 -8.08 -1.61
CA GLU A 26 9.01 -8.76 -0.97
C GLU A 26 8.27 -7.79 -0.03
N ILE A 27 6.95 -7.76 -0.16
CA ILE A 27 6.05 -7.03 0.73
C ILE A 27 5.10 -8.01 1.41
N LYS A 28 4.78 -7.76 2.69
CA LYS A 28 3.86 -8.59 3.47
C LYS A 28 2.73 -7.76 4.06
N TYR A 29 1.53 -8.32 4.07
CA TYR A 29 0.41 -7.76 4.82
C TYR A 29 0.68 -7.89 6.32
N THR A 30 0.59 -6.78 7.05
CA THR A 30 0.90 -6.71 8.49
C THR A 30 -0.32 -6.45 9.37
N GLY A 31 -1.52 -6.30 8.81
CA GLY A 31 -2.75 -6.21 9.60
C GLY A 31 -3.15 -7.55 10.24
N PHE A 32 -3.83 -7.45 11.39
CA PHE A 32 -4.46 -8.56 12.13
C PHE A 32 -3.54 -9.76 12.37
N ARG A 33 -2.27 -9.55 12.76
CA ARG A 33 -1.27 -10.64 12.92
C ARG A 33 -1.63 -11.66 13.99
N ASP A 34 -2.49 -11.28 14.93
CA ASP A 34 -3.06 -12.10 16.00
C ASP A 34 -4.16 -13.07 15.51
N ARG A 35 -4.66 -12.89 14.27
CA ARG A 35 -5.78 -13.66 13.72
C ARG A 35 -5.33 -14.82 12.83
N PRO A 36 -6.18 -15.86 12.66
CA PRO A 36 -5.91 -16.96 11.73
C PRO A 36 -5.71 -16.48 10.29
N HIS A 37 -4.92 -17.22 9.52
CA HIS A 37 -4.53 -16.81 8.15
C HIS A 37 -5.73 -16.56 7.23
N GLU A 38 -6.77 -17.40 7.31
CA GLU A 38 -8.00 -17.27 6.51
C GLU A 38 -8.75 -15.97 6.82
N GLU A 39 -8.91 -15.64 8.11
CA GLU A 39 -9.53 -14.38 8.53
C GLU A 39 -8.71 -13.18 8.03
N ARG A 40 -7.37 -13.26 8.11
CA ARG A 40 -6.48 -12.20 7.61
C ARG A 40 -6.61 -12.00 6.11
N GLN A 41 -6.75 -13.07 5.32
CA GLN A 41 -6.98 -12.96 3.88
C GLN A 41 -8.28 -12.22 3.57
N ALA A 42 -9.38 -12.60 4.23
CA ALA A 42 -10.67 -11.94 4.07
C ALA A 42 -10.62 -10.46 4.49
N ARG A 43 -9.97 -10.16 5.62
CA ARG A 43 -9.75 -8.79 6.10
C ARG A 43 -8.92 -7.95 5.14
N PHE A 44 -7.84 -8.50 4.58
CA PHE A 44 -7.03 -7.82 3.57
C PHE A 44 -7.86 -7.50 2.32
N GLN A 45 -8.62 -8.46 1.80
CA GLN A 45 -9.47 -8.23 0.62
C GLN A 45 -10.51 -7.13 0.88
N ASN A 46 -11.13 -7.13 2.07
CA ASN A 46 -12.07 -6.08 2.47
C ASN A 46 -11.38 -4.72 2.61
N ALA A 47 -10.24 -4.64 3.30
CA ALA A 47 -9.49 -3.39 3.44
C ALA A 47 -9.08 -2.82 2.07
N CYS A 48 -8.60 -3.67 1.16
CA CYS A 48 -8.29 -3.29 -0.22
C CYS A 48 -9.51 -2.77 -0.98
N ARG A 49 -10.71 -3.36 -0.76
CA ARG A 49 -11.97 -2.86 -1.30
C ARG A 49 -12.36 -1.50 -0.72
N ASP A 50 -12.05 -1.29 0.55
CA ASP A 50 -12.23 -0.01 1.26
C ASP A 50 -11.13 1.02 0.89
N GLY A 51 -10.17 0.64 0.06
CA GLY A 51 -9.11 1.52 -0.42
C GLY A 51 -7.96 1.71 0.56
N ARG A 52 -7.76 0.82 1.51
CA ARG A 52 -6.68 0.93 2.51
C ARG A 52 -5.95 -0.39 2.70
N SER A 53 -4.67 -0.34 3.07
CA SER A 53 -3.94 -1.54 3.47
C SER A 53 -2.73 -1.21 4.31
N GLU A 54 -2.32 -2.15 5.16
CA GLU A 54 -1.13 -2.06 5.99
C GLU A 54 -0.13 -3.13 5.53
N VAL A 55 1.03 -2.67 5.06
CA VAL A 55 2.05 -3.54 4.50
C VAL A 55 3.43 -3.22 5.07
N ALA A 56 4.31 -4.22 5.07
CA ALA A 56 5.72 -4.05 5.38
C ALA A 56 6.61 -4.46 4.21
N PHE A 57 7.62 -3.64 3.94
CA PHE A 57 8.74 -3.95 3.06
C PHE A 57 9.70 -4.86 3.81
N VAL A 58 9.81 -6.13 3.40
CA VAL A 58 10.60 -7.14 4.13
C VAL A 58 12.09 -6.77 4.14
N ALA A 59 12.59 -6.18 3.05
CA ALA A 59 14.00 -5.81 2.90
C ALA A 59 14.46 -4.73 3.89
N THR A 60 13.57 -3.84 4.32
CA THR A 60 13.91 -2.71 5.21
C THR A 60 13.23 -2.78 6.58
N GLY A 61 12.22 -3.66 6.74
CA GLY A 61 11.35 -3.66 7.91
C GLY A 61 10.41 -2.45 7.99
N THR A 62 10.30 -1.66 6.93
CA THR A 62 9.48 -0.43 6.91
C THR A 62 8.01 -0.79 6.78
N ASN A 63 7.18 -0.30 7.70
CA ASN A 63 5.72 -0.44 7.63
C ASN A 63 5.12 0.81 6.98
N LEU A 64 4.19 0.63 6.05
CA LEU A 64 3.42 1.70 5.41
C LEU A 64 1.93 1.39 5.49
N SER A 65 1.15 2.41 5.87
CA SER A 65 -0.30 2.43 5.69
C SER A 65 -0.60 3.13 4.38
N LEU A 66 -1.18 2.40 3.43
CA LEU A 66 -1.48 2.87 2.08
C LEU A 66 -2.96 3.23 1.96
N GLN A 67 -3.25 4.27 1.18
CA GLN A 67 -4.61 4.69 0.83
C GLN A 67 -4.75 4.81 -0.69
N PHE A 68 -5.46 3.87 -1.29
CA PHE A 68 -5.62 3.74 -2.74
C PHE A 68 -6.68 4.70 -3.31
N PHE A 69 -7.67 5.10 -2.50
CA PHE A 69 -8.74 6.01 -2.90
C PHE A 69 -8.64 7.34 -2.16
N PRO A 70 -8.83 8.48 -2.84
CA PRO A 70 -8.80 9.80 -2.22
C PRO A 70 -9.75 9.88 -1.02
N ALA A 71 -9.33 10.55 0.06
CA ALA A 71 -10.16 10.78 1.23
C ALA A 71 -11.47 11.56 0.93
N ASN A 72 -11.60 12.16 -0.26
CA ASN A 72 -12.75 12.97 -0.66
C ASN A 72 -13.84 12.18 -1.41
N LEU A 73 -13.68 10.87 -1.60
CA LEU A 73 -14.63 9.99 -2.29
C LEU A 73 -15.56 9.22 -1.32
N HIS A 74 -15.79 9.73 -0.11
CA HIS A 74 -16.74 9.14 0.86
C HIS A 74 -18.22 9.25 0.45
N GLY A 75 -18.52 9.72 -0.77
CA GLY A 75 -19.87 9.73 -1.35
C GLY A 75 -20.11 8.49 -2.21
N ASP A 76 -20.79 7.49 -1.63
CA ASP A 76 -21.69 6.52 -2.28
C ASP A 76 -21.30 5.87 -3.63
N GLN A 77 -20.00 5.62 -3.87
CA GLN A 77 -19.62 4.74 -4.96
C GLN A 77 -18.51 3.81 -4.49
N ARG A 78 -18.92 2.61 -4.08
CA ARG A 78 -18.01 1.46 -3.89
C ARG A 78 -17.30 1.17 -5.21
N GLN A 79 -16.22 1.89 -5.49
CA GLN A 79 -15.40 1.67 -6.67
C GLN A 79 -14.70 0.33 -6.48
N GLN A 80 -15.05 -0.63 -7.33
CA GLN A 80 -14.34 -1.90 -7.39
C GLN A 80 -12.89 -1.61 -7.79
N PRO A 81 -11.89 -2.28 -7.19
CA PRO A 81 -10.50 -2.15 -7.61
C PRO A 81 -10.39 -2.42 -9.11
N ARG A 82 -9.84 -1.46 -9.87
CA ARG A 82 -9.63 -1.59 -11.31
C ARG A 82 -8.64 -2.74 -11.55
N GLY A 83 -9.13 -3.89 -12.01
CA GLY A 83 -8.28 -4.98 -12.48
C GLY A 83 -8.37 -6.32 -11.73
N GLN A 84 -9.49 -6.63 -11.05
CA GLN A 84 -9.78 -8.04 -10.72
C GLN A 84 -10.19 -8.80 -12.00
N HIS A 85 -9.22 -9.12 -12.87
CA HIS A 85 -9.42 -10.19 -13.85
C HIS A 85 -9.27 -11.52 -13.10
N THR A 86 -10.36 -12.27 -13.04
CA THR A 86 -10.63 -13.47 -12.23
C THR A 86 -9.79 -14.70 -12.60
N GLU A 87 -8.47 -14.55 -12.63
CA GLU A 87 -7.57 -15.69 -12.89
C GLU A 87 -6.21 -15.62 -12.18
N ARG A 88 -5.85 -14.48 -11.56
CA ARG A 88 -4.62 -14.37 -10.76
C ARG A 88 -4.95 -14.20 -9.28
N LYS A 89 -4.44 -15.09 -8.41
CA LYS A 89 -4.48 -14.96 -6.94
C LYS A 89 -3.73 -13.72 -6.38
N LYS A 90 -3.31 -12.79 -7.25
CA LYS A 90 -2.53 -11.59 -6.92
C LYS A 90 -3.21 -10.36 -7.53
N GLY A 91 -3.58 -9.41 -6.68
CA GLY A 91 -4.02 -8.08 -7.07
C GLY A 91 -2.86 -7.08 -7.04
N PHE A 92 -2.90 -6.08 -7.91
CA PHE A 92 -1.98 -4.94 -7.90
C PHE A 92 -2.73 -3.71 -7.38
N TYR A 93 -2.12 -2.98 -6.45
CA TYR A 93 -2.71 -1.80 -5.83
C TYR A 93 -1.74 -0.63 -5.95
N GLU A 94 -2.26 0.53 -6.38
CA GLU A 94 -1.49 1.77 -6.51
C GLU A 94 -2.05 2.81 -5.56
N SER A 95 -1.18 3.44 -4.77
CA SER A 95 -1.50 4.56 -3.89
C SER A 95 -0.83 5.80 -4.47
N LYS A 96 -1.60 6.83 -4.79
CA LYS A 96 -1.05 8.13 -5.19
C LYS A 96 -0.96 9.01 -3.95
N CYS A 97 0.25 9.50 -3.66
CA CYS A 97 0.51 10.47 -2.60
C CYS A 97 0.23 11.90 -3.08
#